data_AF-A0A6N9YN06-F1
#
_entry.id   AF-A0A6N9YN06-F1
#
_cell.length_a   1.000
_cell.length_b   1.000
_cell.length_c   1.000
_cell.angle_alpha   90.00
_cell.angle_beta   90.00
_cell.angle_gamma   90.00
#
_symmetry.space_group_name_H-M   'P 1'
#
loop_
_entity.id
_entity.type
_entity.pdbx_description
1 polymer ?
#
loop_
_entity_poly.entity_id
_entity_poly.type
_entity_poly.pdbx_seq_one_letter_code
_entity_poly.pdbx_strand_id
1 'polypeptide(L)'
;MSQPDVPDSAGGGYDGLRVQPGVVEWSPPELDLHVPELEPPIVLDPPTPPEPPQDSQVSREELELALERAKLVAEDCATILQPAVQAMLDGAWVSRRADEFSLALEEHARMATSAGAHPVRVIEHALDQRLETGDPLQPGVFMPQPEVGS
;
A
#
# COMPACT_ATOMS: atom_id res chain seq x y z
N MET A 1 -16.22 -42.91 -44.67
CA MET A 1 -16.93 -41.73 -44.16
C MET A 1 -17.86 -42.22 -43.07
N SER A 2 -17.47 -42.01 -41.82
CA SER A 2 -18.27 -42.37 -40.64
C SER A 2 -18.02 -41.29 -39.60
N GLN A 3 -18.98 -40.38 -39.43
CA GLN A 3 -19.00 -39.42 -38.34
C GLN A 3 -19.47 -40.16 -37.07
N PRO A 4 -18.81 -40.01 -35.93
CA PRO A 4 -19.38 -40.41 -34.65
C PRO A 4 -20.39 -39.37 -34.15
N ASP A 5 -21.49 -39.91 -33.61
CA ASP A 5 -22.53 -39.27 -32.80
C ASP A 5 -21.98 -38.26 -31.78
N VAL A 6 -22.61 -37.09 -31.73
CA VAL A 6 -22.54 -36.18 -30.59
C VAL A 6 -23.84 -36.37 -29.81
N PRO A 7 -23.82 -36.86 -28.56
CA PRO A 7 -25.03 -36.90 -27.77
C PRO A 7 -25.48 -35.49 -27.38
N ASP A 8 -26.77 -35.29 -27.61
CA ASP A 8 -27.63 -34.22 -27.14
C ASP A 8 -27.53 -34.10 -25.61
N SER A 9 -26.95 -33.01 -25.12
CA SER A 9 -26.98 -32.65 -23.70
C SER A 9 -27.85 -31.41 -23.55
N ALA A 10 -29.15 -31.66 -23.58
CA ALA A 10 -30.17 -30.73 -23.17
C ALA A 10 -30.02 -30.35 -21.69
N GLY A 11 -30.31 -29.09 -21.37
CA GLY A 11 -30.79 -28.70 -20.04
C GLY A 11 -29.86 -27.80 -19.23
N GLY A 12 -29.85 -26.52 -19.55
CA GLY A 12 -29.30 -25.48 -18.68
C GLY A 12 -29.68 -24.10 -19.20
N GLY A 13 -30.93 -23.71 -18.96
CA GLY A 13 -31.47 -22.44 -19.44
C GLY A 13 -30.69 -21.24 -18.92
N TYR A 14 -30.24 -20.40 -19.85
CA TYR A 14 -30.07 -18.97 -19.64
C TYR A 14 -31.04 -18.31 -20.60
N ASP A 15 -32.23 -18.10 -20.04
CA ASP A 15 -33.26 -17.23 -20.58
C ASP A 15 -32.69 -15.82 -20.78
N GLY A 16 -33.17 -15.17 -21.82
CA GLY A 16 -32.43 -14.21 -22.60
C GLY A 16 -32.15 -12.88 -21.91
N LEU A 17 -30.95 -12.36 -22.19
CA LEU A 17 -30.69 -10.93 -22.21
C LEU A 17 -30.14 -10.57 -23.58
N ARG A 18 -31.06 -10.39 -24.53
CA ARG A 18 -30.78 -9.72 -25.80
C ARG A 18 -30.66 -8.22 -25.49
N VAL A 19 -29.46 -7.77 -25.14
CA VAL A 19 -29.18 -6.34 -24.91
C VAL A 19 -29.16 -5.63 -26.26
N GLN A 20 -30.20 -4.82 -26.53
CA GLN A 20 -30.15 -3.82 -27.60
C GLN A 20 -29.44 -2.56 -27.08
N PRO A 21 -28.58 -1.89 -27.87
CA PRO A 21 -27.95 -0.64 -27.45
C PRO A 21 -28.94 0.51 -27.68
N GLY A 22 -29.76 0.79 -26.68
CA GLY A 22 -30.55 2.03 -26.58
C GLY A 22 -29.89 2.95 -25.57
N VAL A 23 -29.59 4.17 -25.98
CA VAL A 23 -29.08 5.25 -25.11
C VAL A 23 -30.02 5.38 -23.90
N VAL A 24 -29.51 5.07 -22.70
CA VAL A 24 -30.24 5.31 -21.46
C VAL A 24 -30.13 6.80 -21.16
N GLU A 25 -31.13 7.57 -21.56
CA GLU A 25 -31.29 8.94 -21.11
C GLU A 25 -31.67 8.90 -19.62
N TRP A 26 -30.72 9.27 -18.77
CA TRP A 26 -30.90 9.26 -17.32
C TRP A 26 -31.42 10.64 -16.89
N SER A 27 -32.68 10.70 -16.47
CA SER A 27 -33.25 11.87 -15.80
C SER A 27 -33.29 11.61 -14.29
N PRO A 28 -32.68 12.46 -13.46
CA PRO A 28 -32.77 12.31 -12.01
C PRO A 28 -34.21 12.54 -11.54
N PRO A 29 -34.70 11.79 -10.54
CA PRO A 29 -35.98 12.10 -9.90
C PRO A 29 -35.87 13.43 -9.13
N GLU A 30 -36.84 14.33 -9.31
CA GLU A 30 -36.96 15.54 -8.51
C GLU A 30 -37.33 15.16 -7.08
N LEU A 31 -36.35 15.24 -6.17
CA LEU A 31 -36.58 15.11 -4.74
C LEU A 31 -37.11 16.45 -4.22
N ASP A 32 -38.38 16.47 -3.80
CA ASP A 32 -38.99 17.60 -3.11
C ASP A 32 -38.40 17.70 -1.69
N LEU A 33 -37.26 18.38 -1.58
CA LEU A 33 -36.54 18.60 -0.33
C LEU A 33 -37.24 19.73 0.44
N HIS A 34 -38.17 19.35 1.30
CA HIS A 34 -38.65 20.22 2.37
C HIS A 34 -37.44 20.60 3.25
N VAL A 35 -37.03 21.87 3.23
CA VAL A 35 -35.90 22.38 4.02
C VAL A 35 -36.44 22.78 5.40
N PRO A 36 -36.21 22.00 6.47
CA PRO A 36 -36.44 22.51 7.82
C PRO A 36 -35.44 23.64 8.12
N GLU A 37 -35.91 24.74 8.70
CA GLU A 37 -35.10 25.89 9.12
C GLU A 37 -33.90 25.43 9.96
N LEU A 38 -32.70 25.72 9.46
CA LEU A 38 -31.43 25.37 10.09
C LEU A 38 -31.25 26.24 11.35
N GLU A 39 -31.33 25.62 12.54
CA GLU A 39 -30.72 26.18 13.74
C GLU A 39 -29.23 26.48 13.47
N PRO A 40 -28.65 27.57 14.03
CA PRO A 40 -27.26 27.90 13.78
C PRO A 40 -26.35 26.73 14.20
N PRO A 41 -25.34 26.38 13.39
CA PRO A 41 -24.50 25.21 13.65
C PRO A 41 -23.73 25.42 14.96
N ILE A 42 -23.86 24.47 15.89
CA ILE A 42 -22.95 24.35 17.03
C ILE A 42 -21.57 24.04 16.43
N VAL A 43 -20.67 25.02 16.46
CA VAL A 43 -19.26 24.81 16.12
C VAL A 43 -18.66 23.97 17.24
N LEU A 44 -18.67 22.65 17.06
CA LEU A 44 -17.80 21.76 17.82
C LEU A 44 -16.41 21.93 17.22
N ASP A 45 -15.50 22.60 17.94
CA ASP A 45 -14.09 22.59 17.57
C ASP A 45 -13.65 21.14 17.40
N PRO A 46 -12.94 20.80 16.31
CA PRO A 46 -12.43 19.45 16.13
C PRO A 46 -11.54 19.12 17.34
N PRO A 47 -11.66 17.91 17.92
CA PRO A 47 -10.81 17.50 19.02
C PRO A 47 -9.36 17.68 18.57
N THR A 48 -8.59 18.47 19.32
CA THR A 48 -7.18 18.66 19.06
C THR A 48 -6.54 17.27 19.05
N PRO A 49 -5.85 16.87 17.96
CA PRO A 49 -5.17 15.59 17.95
C PRO A 49 -4.20 15.54 19.13
N PRO A 50 -4.12 14.42 19.86
CA PRO A 50 -3.20 14.30 20.97
C PRO A 50 -1.80 14.64 20.47
N GLU A 51 -1.14 15.54 21.19
CA GLU A 51 0.25 15.91 20.92
C GLU A 51 1.09 14.62 20.89
N PRO A 52 1.94 14.42 19.86
CA PRO A 52 2.74 13.21 19.79
C PRO A 52 3.55 13.10 21.09
N PRO A 53 3.57 11.93 21.76
CA PRO A 53 4.29 11.77 23.01
C PRO A 53 5.73 12.23 22.82
N GLN A 54 6.13 13.28 23.54
CA GLN A 54 7.45 13.92 23.40
C GLN A 54 8.61 13.00 23.81
N ASP A 55 8.30 11.83 24.40
CA ASP A 55 9.25 10.83 24.89
C ASP A 55 9.06 9.44 24.27
N SER A 56 8.59 9.33 23.01
CA SER A 56 8.77 8.06 22.28
C SER A 56 10.23 7.92 21.85
N GLN A 57 11.11 7.72 22.83
CA GLN A 57 12.44 7.22 22.57
C GLN A 57 12.29 5.82 22.00
N VAL A 58 12.29 5.72 20.67
CA VAL A 58 12.26 4.43 19.95
C VAL A 58 13.43 3.59 20.47
N SER A 59 13.14 2.41 21.00
CA SER A 59 14.14 1.54 21.58
C SER A 59 15.16 1.10 20.52
N ARG A 60 16.35 0.70 20.95
CA ARG A 60 17.36 0.14 20.04
C ARG A 60 16.82 -1.10 19.34
N GLU A 61 16.15 -1.98 20.08
CA GLU A 61 15.54 -3.20 19.57
C GLU A 61 14.45 -2.89 18.53
N GLU A 62 13.66 -1.83 18.76
CA GLU A 62 12.67 -1.36 17.79
C GLU A 62 13.32 -0.84 16.49
N LEU A 63 14.45 -0.13 16.59
CA LEU A 63 15.23 0.32 15.43
C LEU A 63 15.88 -0.85 14.67
N GLU A 64 16.41 -1.85 15.37
CA GLU A 64 16.98 -3.05 14.75
C GLU A 64 15.90 -3.86 14.02
N LEU A 65 14.71 -4.01 14.61
CA LEU A 65 13.56 -4.65 13.96
C LEU A 65 13.06 -3.83 12.76
N ALA A 66 13.01 -2.51 12.88
CA ALA A 66 12.66 -1.62 11.78
C ALA A 66 13.68 -1.73 10.63
N LEU A 67 14.97 -1.87 10.94
CA LEU A 67 16.03 -2.05 9.95
C LEU A 67 15.87 -3.37 9.19
N GLU A 68 15.59 -4.47 9.89
CA GLU A 68 15.35 -5.77 9.25
C GLU A 68 14.17 -5.68 8.27
N ARG A 69 13.05 -5.09 8.70
CA ARG A 69 11.87 -4.89 7.85
C ARG A 69 12.17 -3.96 6.67
N ALA A 70 12.92 -2.89 6.88
CA ALA A 70 13.31 -1.96 5.83
C ALA A 70 14.21 -2.63 4.79
N LYS A 71 15.11 -3.54 5.20
CA LYS A 71 15.96 -4.32 4.28
C LYS A 71 15.15 -5.25 3.40
N LEU A 72 14.14 -5.93 3.95
CA LEU A 72 13.21 -6.77 3.18
C LEU A 72 12.46 -5.93 2.13
N VAL A 73 11.89 -4.79 2.53
CA VAL A 73 11.18 -3.90 1.60
C VAL A 73 12.13 -3.33 0.54
N ALA A 74 13.38 -3.04 0.90
CA ALA A 74 14.38 -2.57 -0.07
C ALA A 74 14.70 -3.64 -1.13
N GLU A 75 14.79 -4.92 -0.73
CA GLU A 75 14.96 -6.05 -1.63
C GLU A 75 13.74 -6.24 -2.55
N ASP A 76 12.53 -6.16 -2.01
CA ASP A 76 11.30 -6.19 -2.80
C ASP A 76 11.28 -5.05 -3.82
N CYS A 77 11.63 -3.83 -3.40
CA CYS A 77 11.71 -2.67 -4.28
C CYS A 77 12.77 -2.80 -5.39
N ALA A 78 13.88 -3.51 -5.12
CA ALA A 78 14.92 -3.78 -6.11
C ALA A 78 14.51 -4.82 -7.17
N THR A 79 13.53 -5.67 -6.83
CA THR A 79 13.10 -6.79 -7.68
C THR A 79 11.73 -6.58 -8.33
N ILE A 80 10.91 -5.64 -7.83
CA ILE A 80 9.51 -5.44 -8.25
C ILE A 80 9.31 -5.25 -9.76
N LEU A 81 10.25 -4.61 -10.46
CA LEU A 81 10.17 -4.37 -11.91
C LEU A 81 10.98 -5.37 -12.75
N GLN A 82 11.77 -6.26 -12.14
CA GLN A 82 12.56 -7.25 -12.87
C GLN A 82 11.72 -8.13 -13.81
N PRO A 83 10.53 -8.62 -13.43
CA PRO A 83 9.70 -9.41 -14.34
C PRO A 83 9.27 -8.64 -15.59
N ALA A 84 8.96 -7.33 -15.44
CA ALA A 84 8.57 -6.48 -16.56
C ALA A 84 9.76 -6.19 -17.48
N VAL A 85 10.93 -5.91 -16.92
CA VAL A 85 12.18 -5.73 -17.68
C VAL A 85 12.50 -7.01 -18.47
N GLN A 86 12.42 -8.17 -17.82
CA GLN A 86 12.67 -9.46 -18.49
C GLN A 86 11.67 -9.70 -19.63
N ALA A 87 10.38 -9.42 -19.43
CA ALA A 87 9.39 -9.56 -20.48
C ALA A 87 9.69 -8.68 -21.72
N MET A 88 10.19 -7.46 -21.52
CA MET A 88 10.63 -6.60 -22.63
C MET A 88 11.84 -7.18 -23.36
N LEU A 89 12.82 -7.72 -22.63
CA LEU A 89 13.99 -8.41 -23.20
C LEU A 89 13.61 -9.66 -23.99
N ASP A 90 12.59 -10.39 -23.54
CA ASP A 90 12.05 -11.57 -24.21
C ASP A 90 11.20 -11.22 -25.45
N GLY A 91 11.04 -9.92 -25.76
CA GLY A 91 10.32 -9.46 -26.93
C GLY A 91 8.80 -9.46 -26.76
N ALA A 92 8.29 -9.35 -25.53
CA ALA A 92 6.84 -9.26 -25.28
C ALA A 92 6.17 -8.09 -26.02
N TRP A 93 6.93 -7.05 -26.39
CA TRP A 93 6.46 -5.96 -27.22
C TRP A 93 7.51 -5.52 -28.23
N VAL A 94 7.19 -5.62 -29.53
CA VAL A 94 8.05 -5.18 -30.64
C VAL A 94 7.40 -4.03 -31.37
N SER A 95 7.85 -2.80 -31.12
CA SER A 95 7.43 -1.60 -31.84
C SER A 95 8.45 -0.48 -31.71
N ARG A 96 8.35 0.59 -32.53
CA ARG A 96 9.20 1.79 -32.39
C ARG A 96 9.11 2.43 -31.00
N ARG A 97 7.98 2.28 -30.29
CA ARG A 97 7.78 2.83 -28.93
C ARG A 97 8.27 1.87 -27.84
N ALA A 98 8.57 0.61 -28.19
CA ALA A 98 9.02 -0.39 -27.23
C ALA A 98 10.41 -0.07 -26.70
N ASP A 99 11.30 0.48 -27.53
CA ASP A 99 12.66 0.87 -27.12
C ASP A 99 12.60 2.02 -26.08
N GLU A 100 11.82 3.07 -26.37
CA GLU A 100 11.61 4.20 -25.45
C GLU A 100 10.99 3.75 -24.13
N PHE A 101 10.00 2.85 -24.19
CA PHE A 101 9.37 2.28 -23.01
C PHE A 101 10.34 1.43 -22.19
N SER A 102 11.18 0.60 -22.83
CA SER A 102 12.17 -0.23 -22.15
C SER A 102 13.17 0.61 -21.37
N LEU A 103 13.67 1.69 -21.97
CA LEU A 103 14.56 2.65 -21.29
C LEU A 103 13.88 3.32 -20.10
N ALA A 104 12.62 3.74 -20.26
CA ALA A 104 11.84 4.31 -19.16
C ALA A 104 11.63 3.28 -18.03
N LEU A 105 11.35 2.03 -18.37
CA LEU A 105 11.13 0.95 -17.42
C LEU A 105 12.40 0.64 -16.61
N GLU A 106 13.57 0.59 -17.25
CA GLU A 106 14.87 0.43 -16.58
C GLU A 106 15.15 1.58 -15.61
N GLU A 107 14.86 2.81 -16.01
CA GLU A 107 15.02 3.97 -15.13
C GLU A 107 14.08 3.90 -13.92
N HIS A 108 12.83 3.48 -14.09
CA HIS A 108 11.91 3.29 -12.98
C HIS A 108 12.36 2.15 -12.05
N ALA A 109 12.95 1.07 -12.57
CA ALA A 109 13.54 0.00 -11.77
C ALA A 109 14.70 0.51 -10.89
N ARG A 110 15.55 1.36 -11.47
CA ARG A 110 16.63 2.04 -10.73
C ARG A 110 16.10 2.98 -9.66
N MET A 111 15.04 3.74 -9.96
CA MET A 111 14.38 4.63 -9.00
C MET A 111 13.75 3.86 -7.85
N ALA A 112 13.05 2.76 -8.12
CA ALA A 112 12.45 1.89 -7.10
C ALA A 112 13.52 1.32 -6.15
N THR A 113 14.63 0.82 -6.71
CA THR A 113 15.80 0.35 -5.93
C THR A 113 16.34 1.46 -5.01
N SER A 114 16.54 2.66 -5.56
CA SER A 114 17.06 3.80 -4.79
C SER A 114 16.10 4.27 -3.70
N ALA A 115 14.79 4.24 -3.98
CA ALA A 115 13.74 4.61 -3.04
C ALA A 115 13.69 3.62 -1.87
N GLY A 116 13.75 2.31 -2.13
CA GLY A 116 13.80 1.28 -1.10
C GLY A 116 15.06 1.37 -0.22
N ALA A 117 16.21 1.74 -0.79
CA ALA A 117 17.46 1.90 -0.05
C ALA A 117 17.49 3.15 0.86
N HIS A 118 16.62 4.14 0.64
CA HIS A 118 16.64 5.37 1.44
C HIS A 118 16.23 5.15 2.91
N PRO A 119 15.08 4.51 3.22
CA PRO A 119 14.71 4.17 4.60
C PRO A 119 15.78 3.37 5.34
N VAL A 120 16.44 2.42 4.68
CA VAL A 120 17.54 1.62 5.28
C VAL A 120 18.65 2.53 5.78
N ARG A 121 19.13 3.46 4.94
CA ARG A 121 20.18 4.42 5.32
C ARG A 121 19.77 5.33 6.46
N VAL A 122 18.51 5.76 6.51
CA VAL A 122 17.98 6.60 7.59
C VAL A 122 18.00 5.85 8.92
N ILE A 123 17.59 4.58 8.93
CA ILE A 123 17.55 3.77 10.16
C ILE A 123 18.98 3.40 10.60
N GLU A 124 19.87 3.04 9.67
CA GLU A 124 21.28 2.77 9.98
C GLU A 124 21.94 4.00 10.60
N HIS A 125 21.70 5.18 10.03
CA HIS A 125 22.21 6.43 10.60
C HIS A 125 21.66 6.71 12.01
N ALA A 126 20.38 6.43 12.26
CA ALA A 126 19.79 6.57 13.60
C ALA A 126 20.40 5.59 14.61
N LEU A 127 20.72 4.36 14.19
CA LEU A 127 21.41 3.36 15.01
C LEU A 127 22.84 3.80 15.34
N ASP A 128 23.58 4.29 14.33
CA ASP A 128 24.96 4.77 14.50
C ASP A 128 25.02 5.92 15.51
N GLN A 129 24.12 6.90 15.42
CA GLN A 129 24.04 8.02 16.38
C GLN A 129 23.81 7.54 17.83
N ARG A 130 23.04 6.46 18.04
CA ARG A 130 22.83 5.90 19.38
C ARG A 130 24.06 5.15 19.91
N LEU A 131 24.82 4.49 19.04
CA LEU A 131 26.08 3.85 19.42
C LEU A 131 27.12 4.90 19.85
N GLU A 132 27.17 6.03 19.16
CA GLU A 132 28.08 7.15 19.48
C GLU A 132 27.67 7.91 20.75
N THR A 133 26.37 8.06 21.00
CA THR A 133 25.83 8.76 22.19
C THR A 133 25.97 7.93 23.47
N GLY A 134 26.35 6.65 23.35
CA GLY A 134 26.65 5.79 24.51
C GLY A 134 25.43 5.51 25.37
N ASP A 135 24.25 5.37 24.75
CA ASP A 135 22.99 5.03 25.43
C ASP A 135 23.23 3.75 26.26
N PRO A 136 23.37 3.88 27.60
CA PRO A 136 23.68 2.74 28.42
C PRO A 136 22.45 1.85 28.41
N LEU A 137 22.62 0.58 28.04
CA LEU A 137 21.65 -0.49 28.20
C LEU A 137 20.85 -0.26 29.49
N GLN A 138 19.67 0.34 29.40
CA GLN A 138 18.69 0.29 30.47
C GLN A 138 17.80 -0.90 30.11
N PRO A 139 18.14 -2.12 30.57
CA PRO A 139 17.16 -3.17 30.56
C PRO A 139 15.96 -2.63 31.35
N GLY A 140 14.76 -2.74 30.79
CA GLY A 140 13.52 -2.36 31.47
C GLY A 140 13.36 -3.17 32.75
N VAL A 141 13.99 -2.73 33.84
CA VAL A 141 13.77 -3.27 35.17
C VAL A 141 12.47 -2.67 35.64
N PHE A 142 11.38 -3.36 35.33
CA PHE A 142 10.11 -3.18 36.01
C PHE A 142 10.33 -3.50 37.50
N MET A 143 10.59 -2.46 38.30
CA MET A 143 10.54 -2.57 39.75
C MET A 143 9.06 -2.57 40.16
N PRO A 144 8.50 -3.67 40.72
CA PRO A 144 7.18 -3.62 41.32
C PRO A 144 7.22 -2.63 42.49
N GLN A 145 6.35 -1.62 42.47
CA GLN A 145 6.20 -0.70 43.59
C GLN A 145 5.78 -1.48 44.85
N PRO A 146 6.39 -1.26 46.02
CA PRO A 146 5.89 -1.83 47.25
C PRO A 146 4.54 -1.18 47.57
N GLU A 147 3.50 -2.00 47.64
CA GLU A 147 2.18 -1.58 48.11
C GLU A 147 2.34 -0.98 49.52
N VAL A 148 2.10 0.32 49.65
CA VAL A 148 2.10 1.00 50.94
C VAL A 148 0.79 0.64 51.62
N GLY A 149 0.82 -0.42 52.41
CA GLY A 149 -0.26 -0.76 53.32
C GLY A 149 -0.30 0.23 54.48
N SER A 150 -1.43 0.92 54.66
CA SER A 150 -1.97 1.38 55.94
C SER A 150 -3.47 1.63 55.81
#